data_AF-A0A812LRZ0-F1
#
_entry.id   AF-A0A812LRZ0-F1
#
_cell.length_a   1.000
_cell.length_b   1.000
_cell.length_c   1.000
_cell.angle_alpha   90.00
_cell.angle_beta   90.00
_cell.angle_gamma   90.00
#
_symmetry.space_group_name_H-M   'P 1'
#
loop_
_entity.id
_entity.type
_entity.pdbx_description
1 polymer ?
#
loop_
_entity_poly.entity_id
_entity_poly.type
_entity_poly.pdbx_seq_one_letter_code
_entity_poly.pdbx_strand_id
1 'polypeptide(L)'
;MASLVAPDEWSVANGSSVGSPSLSPGEPPQLDKSPLKGKRYRHGSLADLVSRRNLPPGPKDLGELVSYPQDVLRVLFSDADRAHRCISLLSKGLTDHSDYSGIAAEREAKRLLLQVLAEQYCVSVDYEYKKSCDIDPCCQQVLCHMSACLDNNESCVFADIRDQIPEEGRTFCEELEPSPTDTWLSREDVEKHYGDIKAFLLKSSDWLVNEDHRAYCLVHDKHCVVNKPRCTLRNPESLVIANAGNCCQGWSSEGKRARGAHLSQVPLAMWVCQRKALAANGQEDMFFQECTPLFDIQEHLISPLESTHHVVQVVAGPRLLGWPASRDRRLSAGLSLESLVWVGPTTAEAIQADFESLFARRPQLNGSIFLQEDEGLVADWCSEQMQRRSCFFDQVPQGKHLLRAVLPPGQLQRAEQYDAEKSKHAGLDGTMFCDVEHWLHSPGPDCGPMLPCLLTHGTILELSRYRFVMPSERFLSLGFHSIAGLSDTYAWPLADFVLAQSERTVKHQAGNSQSLPAILAWHCYVLCNTIRREKGSISQIGSADREDEDDAGSEVSLAVARRLEF
;
A
#
# COMPACT_ATOMS: atom_id res chain seq x y z
N MET A 1 -50.23 10.70 34.68
CA MET A 1 -50.92 9.73 35.56
C MET A 1 -50.83 8.36 34.90
N ALA A 2 -50.31 7.36 35.65
CA ALA A 2 -50.21 5.93 35.33
C ALA A 2 -49.28 5.55 34.15
N SER A 3 -48.49 4.48 34.16
CA SER A 3 -48.10 3.51 35.20
C SER A 3 -46.84 2.79 34.72
N LEU A 4 -45.96 2.49 35.66
CA LEU A 4 -44.78 1.63 35.51
C LEU A 4 -45.21 0.16 35.28
N VAL A 5 -44.41 -0.58 34.50
CA VAL A 5 -44.37 -2.04 34.50
C VAL A 5 -42.91 -2.47 34.66
N ALA A 6 -42.65 -3.23 35.73
CA ALA A 6 -41.39 -3.87 36.05
C ALA A 6 -41.34 -5.30 35.45
N PRO A 7 -40.15 -5.92 35.32
CA PRO A 7 -39.96 -7.18 34.61
C PRO A 7 -40.03 -8.42 35.52
N ASP A 8 -40.42 -9.54 34.92
CA ASP A 8 -40.58 -10.86 35.53
C ASP A 8 -39.24 -11.53 35.88
N GLU A 9 -39.25 -12.15 37.07
CA GLU A 9 -38.27 -13.08 37.64
C GLU A 9 -38.43 -14.48 37.05
N TRP A 10 -37.35 -15.14 36.60
CA TRP A 10 -37.34 -16.60 36.39
C TRP A 10 -36.15 -17.28 37.10
N SER A 11 -36.52 -17.89 38.23
CA SER A 11 -36.16 -19.21 38.76
C SER A 11 -34.69 -19.63 38.92
N VAL A 12 -34.34 -19.83 40.20
CA VAL A 12 -33.25 -20.63 40.75
C VAL A 12 -33.55 -22.14 40.61
N ALA A 13 -32.56 -22.92 40.20
CA ALA A 13 -32.52 -24.37 40.42
C ALA A 13 -31.15 -24.77 40.99
N ASN A 14 -31.20 -25.32 42.21
CA ASN A 14 -30.10 -25.96 42.93
C ASN A 14 -29.81 -27.36 42.35
N GLY A 15 -28.55 -27.80 42.39
CA GLY A 15 -28.22 -29.21 42.19
C GLY A 15 -26.73 -29.57 42.10
N SER A 16 -26.15 -29.86 43.27
CA SER A 16 -25.31 -31.06 43.52
C SER A 16 -23.79 -31.11 43.21
N SER A 17 -23.12 -31.65 44.24
CA SER A 17 -21.90 -32.48 44.26
C SER A 17 -20.53 -31.78 44.35
N VAL A 18 -20.00 -31.82 45.58
CA VAL A 18 -18.61 -31.55 45.93
C VAL A 18 -17.82 -32.84 45.67
N GLY A 19 -16.96 -32.82 44.65
CA GLY A 19 -15.91 -33.82 44.43
C GLY A 19 -14.55 -33.15 44.59
N SER A 20 -13.78 -33.57 45.59
CA SER A 20 -12.42 -33.10 45.85
C SER A 20 -11.44 -33.67 44.81
N PRO A 21 -10.67 -32.84 44.07
CA PRO A 21 -9.59 -33.34 43.22
C PRO A 21 -8.30 -33.48 44.03
N SER A 22 -7.68 -34.65 43.90
CA SER A 22 -6.32 -34.94 44.31
C SER A 22 -5.30 -34.05 43.59
N LEU A 23 -4.46 -33.36 44.36
CA LEU A 23 -3.32 -32.58 43.86
C LEU A 23 -2.24 -33.51 43.30
N SER A 24 -2.08 -33.52 41.99
CA SER A 24 -0.85 -33.97 41.32
C SER A 24 0.11 -32.77 41.19
N PRO A 25 1.44 -32.96 41.26
CA PRO A 25 2.39 -31.87 41.09
C PRO A 25 2.34 -31.37 39.64
N GLY A 26 1.68 -30.23 39.43
CA GLY A 26 1.53 -29.60 38.13
C GLY A 26 2.86 -29.06 37.60
N GLU A 27 3.08 -29.28 36.31
CA GLU A 27 4.09 -28.57 35.52
C GLU A 27 3.95 -27.05 35.71
N PRO A 28 5.08 -26.30 35.72
CA PRO A 28 5.03 -24.85 35.83
C PRO A 28 4.16 -24.28 34.70
N PRO A 29 3.27 -23.32 34.99
CA PRO A 29 2.40 -22.73 33.98
C PRO A 29 3.26 -22.21 32.84
N GLN A 30 3.04 -22.76 31.63
CA GLN A 30 3.59 -22.18 30.42
C GLN A 30 3.05 -20.75 30.34
N LEU A 31 3.93 -19.78 30.60
CA LEU A 31 3.69 -18.37 30.31
C LEU A 31 3.31 -18.29 28.84
N ASP A 32 2.04 -18.00 28.58
CA ASP A 32 1.54 -17.70 27.25
C ASP A 32 2.39 -16.56 26.68
N LYS A 33 3.30 -16.92 25.76
CA LYS A 33 4.16 -15.98 25.03
C LYS A 33 3.39 -15.34 23.87
N SER A 34 2.06 -15.23 23.96
CA SER A 34 1.34 -14.36 23.04
C SER A 34 1.91 -12.94 23.20
N PRO A 35 2.44 -12.34 22.12
CA PRO A 35 3.03 -11.00 22.19
C PRO A 35 1.98 -10.08 22.79
N LEU A 36 2.35 -9.37 23.87
CA LEU A 36 1.48 -8.42 24.55
C LEU A 36 0.74 -7.62 23.49
N LYS A 37 -0.56 -7.86 23.33
CA LYS A 37 -1.41 -7.12 22.40
C LYS A 37 -1.37 -5.67 22.88
N GLY A 38 -0.43 -4.90 22.34
CA GLY A 38 -0.22 -3.51 22.70
C GLY A 38 -1.55 -2.80 22.52
N LYS A 39 -2.02 -2.11 23.57
CA LYS A 39 -3.23 -1.31 23.47
C LYS A 39 -3.05 -0.34 22.30
N ARG A 40 -3.82 -0.52 21.22
CA ARG A 40 -3.86 0.46 20.13
C ARG A 40 -4.54 1.70 20.68
N TYR A 41 -3.73 2.73 20.93
CA TYR A 41 -4.25 4.06 21.23
C TYR A 41 -4.86 4.63 19.97
N ARG A 42 -6.00 5.32 20.13
CA ARG A 42 -6.60 6.07 19.03
C ARG A 42 -5.63 7.13 18.52
N HIS A 43 -5.52 7.26 17.21
CA HIS A 43 -4.55 8.15 16.57
C HIS A 43 -4.80 9.61 16.97
N GLY A 44 -3.74 10.30 17.40
CA GLY A 44 -3.82 11.69 17.88
C GLY A 44 -4.40 11.87 19.28
N SER A 45 -4.82 10.80 19.97
CA SER A 45 -5.23 10.88 21.37
C SER A 45 -4.07 11.29 22.30
N LEU A 46 -4.37 11.80 23.49
CA LEU A 46 -3.34 12.15 24.49
C LEU A 46 -2.40 10.97 24.77
N ALA A 47 -2.91 9.74 24.84
CA ALA A 47 -2.09 8.56 25.07
C ALA A 47 -1.14 8.26 23.89
N ASP A 48 -1.59 8.47 22.64
CA ASP A 48 -0.75 8.37 21.43
C ASP A 48 0.31 9.49 21.38
N LEU A 49 -0.03 10.71 21.79
CA LEU A 49 0.94 11.81 21.89
C LEU A 49 1.99 11.54 22.97
N VAL A 50 1.58 11.02 24.12
CA VAL A 50 2.50 10.68 25.22
C VAL A 50 3.41 9.52 24.83
N SER A 51 2.93 8.49 24.12
CA SER A 51 3.77 7.39 23.67
C SER A 51 4.84 7.83 22.68
N ARG A 52 4.57 8.90 21.91
CA ARG A 52 5.47 9.47 20.90
C ARG A 52 6.31 10.64 21.40
N ARG A 53 6.22 11.01 22.69
CA ARG A 53 6.87 12.23 23.22
C ARG A 53 8.39 12.26 23.05
N ASN A 54 9.01 11.08 23.02
CA ASN A 54 10.46 10.89 22.91
C ASN A 54 10.95 10.76 21.46
N LEU A 55 10.05 10.71 20.47
CA LEU A 55 10.45 10.68 19.06
C LEU A 55 11.00 12.06 18.63
N PRO A 56 11.94 12.10 17.67
CA PRO A 56 12.35 13.36 17.06
C PRO A 56 11.15 14.14 16.50
N PRO A 57 11.16 15.48 16.52
CA PRO A 57 10.06 16.28 15.97
C PRO A 57 9.94 16.06 14.45
N GLY A 58 8.70 15.95 13.97
CA GLY A 58 8.39 15.97 12.54
C GLY A 58 8.37 17.37 11.95
N PRO A 59 7.89 17.51 10.70
CA PRO A 59 7.77 18.79 10.01
C PRO A 59 6.96 19.81 10.81
N LYS A 60 7.42 21.07 10.83
CA LYS A 60 6.82 22.16 11.63
C LYS A 60 5.92 23.09 10.84
N ASP A 61 6.06 23.10 9.52
CA ASP A 61 5.29 23.90 8.60
C ASP A 61 5.08 23.16 7.27
N LEU A 62 4.33 23.79 6.35
CA LEU A 62 4.04 23.21 5.05
C LEU A 62 5.28 23.06 4.19
N GLY A 63 6.27 23.96 4.29
CA GLY A 63 7.50 23.94 3.50
C GLY A 63 8.39 22.75 3.84
N GLU A 64 8.60 22.50 5.14
CA GLU A 64 9.27 21.29 5.62
C GLU A 64 8.48 20.03 5.20
N LEU A 65 7.14 20.08 5.28
CA LEU A 65 6.29 18.94 4.94
C LEU A 65 6.40 18.56 3.45
N VAL A 66 6.32 19.53 2.53
CA VAL A 66 6.43 19.25 1.08
C VAL A 66 7.87 18.91 0.65
N SER A 67 8.85 19.09 1.53
CA SER A 67 10.26 18.71 1.32
C SER A 67 10.59 17.28 1.79
N TYR A 68 9.56 16.45 2.03
CA TYR A 68 9.75 15.06 2.47
C TYR A 68 10.64 14.20 1.54
N PRO A 69 10.69 14.39 0.20
CA PRO A 69 11.57 13.59 -0.63
C PRO A 69 13.05 13.80 -0.28
N GLN A 70 13.44 15.06 -0.03
CA GLN A 70 14.79 15.38 0.43
C GLN A 70 15.07 14.83 1.83
N ASP A 71 14.11 14.97 2.73
CA ASP A 71 14.29 14.54 4.12
C ASP A 71 14.45 13.02 4.24
N VAL A 72 13.71 12.24 3.46
CA VAL A 72 13.85 10.77 3.40
C VAL A 72 15.27 10.38 3.00
N LEU A 73 15.80 10.96 1.92
CA LEU A 73 17.17 10.67 1.48
C LEU A 73 18.21 11.19 2.47
N ARG A 74 18.04 12.39 3.02
CA ARG A 74 18.96 12.96 4.02
C ARG A 74 19.10 12.05 5.24
N VAL A 75 18.01 11.48 5.72
CA VAL A 75 17.99 10.53 6.85
C VAL A 75 18.73 9.23 6.49
N LEU A 76 18.52 8.69 5.29
CA LEU A 76 19.18 7.44 4.90
C LEU A 76 20.66 7.64 4.57
N PHE A 77 21.00 8.74 3.89
CA PHE A 77 22.34 9.03 3.40
C PHE A 77 23.23 9.71 4.44
N SER A 78 22.73 9.92 5.67
CA SER A 78 23.61 10.21 6.80
C SER A 78 24.51 9.02 7.13
N ASP A 79 24.15 7.82 6.67
CA ASP A 79 24.99 6.63 6.64
C ASP A 79 25.58 6.47 5.22
N ALA A 80 26.91 6.59 5.11
CA ALA A 80 27.62 6.52 3.85
C ALA A 80 27.50 5.16 3.16
N ASP A 81 27.39 4.07 3.92
CA ASP A 81 27.27 2.72 3.37
C ASP A 81 25.87 2.53 2.75
N ARG A 82 24.82 3.04 3.39
CA ARG A 82 23.46 3.06 2.84
C ARG A 82 23.39 3.88 1.55
N ALA A 83 24.00 5.07 1.54
CA ALA A 83 24.08 5.91 0.36
C ALA A 83 24.79 5.18 -0.80
N HIS A 84 25.96 4.60 -0.52
CA HIS A 84 26.73 3.87 -1.53
C HIS A 84 25.95 2.68 -2.11
N ARG A 85 25.29 1.87 -1.27
CA ARG A 85 24.48 0.74 -1.74
C ARG A 85 23.34 1.19 -2.65
N CYS A 86 22.58 2.21 -2.24
CA CYS A 86 21.48 2.74 -3.04
C CYS A 86 21.95 3.25 -4.41
N ILE A 87 23.00 4.07 -4.43
CA ILE A 87 23.56 4.62 -5.68
C ILE A 87 24.12 3.50 -6.56
N SER A 88 24.86 2.55 -5.99
CA SER A 88 25.42 1.40 -6.71
C SER A 88 24.31 0.55 -7.33
N LEU A 89 23.25 0.26 -6.58
CA LEU A 89 22.11 -0.54 -7.05
C LEU A 89 21.40 0.11 -8.25
N LEU A 90 21.20 1.43 -8.20
CA LEU A 90 20.53 2.23 -9.23
C LEU A 90 21.44 2.67 -10.38
N SER A 91 22.76 2.53 -10.26
CA SER A 91 23.75 3.00 -11.25
C SER A 91 23.55 2.41 -12.65
N LYS A 92 22.91 1.24 -12.73
CA LYS A 92 22.59 0.56 -13.99
C LYS A 92 21.21 0.92 -14.55
N GLY A 93 20.54 1.92 -14.01
CA GLY A 93 19.18 2.29 -14.39
C GLY A 93 18.11 1.51 -13.65
N LEU A 94 16.86 1.92 -13.86
CA LEU A 94 15.66 1.42 -13.22
C LEU A 94 14.57 1.20 -14.26
N THR A 95 14.01 0.00 -14.30
CA THR A 95 12.82 -0.33 -15.09
C THR A 95 11.69 -0.69 -14.15
N ASP A 96 10.59 0.05 -14.21
CA ASP A 96 9.41 -0.18 -13.38
C ASP A 96 8.23 -0.70 -14.21
N HIS A 97 7.42 -1.52 -13.57
CA HIS A 97 6.03 -1.74 -13.94
C HIS A 97 5.14 -1.82 -12.71
N SER A 98 3.83 -1.70 -12.93
CA SER A 98 2.84 -1.70 -11.86
C SER A 98 1.63 -2.51 -12.25
N ASP A 99 1.14 -3.29 -11.31
CA ASP A 99 -0.16 -3.95 -11.38
C ASP A 99 -0.99 -3.43 -10.20
N TYR A 100 -2.31 -3.23 -10.35
CA TYR A 100 -3.10 -2.45 -9.36
C TYR A 100 -2.58 -1.02 -9.21
N SER A 101 -2.31 -0.38 -10.34
CA SER A 101 -1.59 0.89 -10.35
C SER A 101 -2.37 2.03 -9.73
N GLY A 102 -3.70 1.99 -9.70
CA GLY A 102 -4.52 3.13 -9.35
C GLY A 102 -4.14 4.33 -10.23
N ILE A 103 -3.65 5.39 -9.59
CA ILE A 103 -3.12 6.58 -10.27
C ILE A 103 -1.57 6.62 -10.33
N ALA A 104 -0.91 5.47 -10.20
CA ALA A 104 0.53 5.27 -10.22
C ALA A 104 1.30 6.08 -9.17
N ALA A 105 0.85 6.03 -7.91
CA ALA A 105 1.49 6.71 -6.79
C ALA A 105 2.96 6.27 -6.60
N GLU A 106 3.24 4.99 -6.79
CA GLU A 106 4.58 4.42 -6.76
C GLU A 106 5.51 5.05 -7.79
N ARG A 107 5.00 5.35 -8.99
CA ARG A 107 5.77 5.98 -10.06
C ARG A 107 6.10 7.42 -9.70
N GLU A 108 5.15 8.14 -9.13
CA GLU A 108 5.39 9.49 -8.64
C GLU A 108 6.42 9.51 -7.51
N ALA A 109 6.36 8.56 -6.57
CA ALA A 109 7.38 8.42 -5.54
C ALA A 109 8.78 8.17 -6.14
N LYS A 110 8.88 7.33 -7.19
CA LYS A 110 10.14 7.09 -7.90
C LYS A 110 10.62 8.33 -8.64
N ARG A 111 9.74 9.07 -9.33
CA ARG A 111 10.09 10.35 -9.96
C ARG A 111 10.73 11.32 -8.95
N LEU A 112 10.10 11.48 -7.78
CA LEU A 112 10.60 12.34 -6.72
C LEU A 112 11.95 11.86 -6.16
N LEU A 113 12.12 10.55 -5.94
CA LEU A 113 13.41 9.96 -5.57
C LEU A 113 14.51 10.31 -6.58
N LEU A 114 14.27 10.04 -7.86
CA LEU A 114 15.26 10.24 -8.91
C LEU A 114 15.59 11.72 -9.12
N GLN A 115 14.61 12.60 -8.96
CA GLN A 115 14.81 14.04 -9.00
C GLN A 115 15.74 14.52 -7.88
N VAL A 116 15.51 14.10 -6.63
CA VAL A 116 16.39 14.49 -5.51
C VAL A 116 17.79 13.90 -5.69
N LEU A 117 17.92 12.66 -6.18
CA LEU A 117 19.22 12.07 -6.50
C LEU A 117 20.00 12.89 -7.53
N ALA A 118 19.34 13.35 -8.58
CA ALA A 118 19.95 14.19 -9.60
C ALA A 118 20.37 15.56 -9.04
N GLU A 119 19.46 16.24 -8.35
CA GLU A 119 19.66 17.63 -7.88
C GLU A 119 20.64 17.74 -6.71
N GLN A 120 20.60 16.81 -5.75
CA GLN A 120 21.37 16.93 -4.50
C GLN A 120 22.62 16.05 -4.46
N TYR A 121 22.59 14.93 -5.16
CA TYR A 121 23.66 13.94 -5.12
C TYR A 121 24.35 13.77 -6.47
N CYS A 122 23.96 14.52 -7.51
CA CYS A 122 24.51 14.44 -8.87
C CYS A 122 24.44 13.02 -9.46
N VAL A 123 23.42 12.24 -9.08
CA VAL A 123 23.21 10.87 -9.56
C VAL A 123 22.05 10.87 -10.56
N SER A 124 22.37 10.67 -11.83
CA SER A 124 21.38 10.46 -12.89
C SER A 124 21.10 8.97 -13.04
N VAL A 125 19.83 8.58 -13.03
CA VAL A 125 19.39 7.20 -13.22
C VAL A 125 18.56 7.14 -14.50
N ASP A 126 18.94 6.28 -15.44
CA ASP A 126 18.10 5.98 -16.60
C ASP A 126 16.83 5.27 -16.11
N TYR A 127 15.67 5.89 -16.34
CA TYR A 127 14.40 5.43 -15.82
C TYR A 127 13.43 5.10 -16.94
N GLU A 128 12.87 3.90 -16.87
CA GLU A 128 11.92 3.40 -17.86
C GLU A 128 10.69 2.83 -17.15
N TYR A 129 9.49 3.29 -17.54
CA TYR A 129 8.23 2.75 -17.02
C TYR A 129 7.54 1.96 -18.13
N LYS A 130 7.45 0.63 -18.01
CA LYS A 130 7.08 -0.24 -19.14
C LYS A 130 5.58 -0.49 -19.26
N LYS A 131 4.92 -0.77 -18.14
CA LYS A 131 3.50 -1.07 -18.12
C LYS A 131 2.83 -0.69 -16.81
N SER A 132 1.54 -0.44 -16.90
CA SER A 132 0.60 -0.35 -15.79
C SER A 132 -0.63 -1.21 -16.05
N CYS A 133 -1.33 -1.61 -14.99
CA CYS A 133 -2.55 -2.38 -15.08
C CYS A 133 -3.52 -2.00 -13.96
N ASP A 134 -4.76 -1.67 -14.30
CA ASP A 134 -5.80 -1.38 -13.31
C ASP A 134 -7.20 -1.66 -13.86
N ILE A 135 -8.07 -2.24 -13.03
CA ILE A 135 -9.44 -2.61 -13.39
C ILE A 135 -10.42 -1.44 -13.38
N ASP A 136 -10.11 -0.35 -12.67
CA ASP A 136 -10.96 0.83 -12.60
C ASP A 136 -10.78 1.71 -13.86
N PRO A 137 -11.84 1.93 -14.66
CA PRO A 137 -11.77 2.81 -15.82
C PRO A 137 -11.30 4.24 -15.51
N CYS A 138 -11.59 4.76 -14.32
CA CYS A 138 -11.15 6.10 -13.92
C CYS A 138 -9.63 6.15 -13.72
N CYS A 139 -9.05 5.08 -13.19
CA CYS A 139 -7.61 4.90 -13.06
C CYS A 139 -6.97 4.69 -14.45
N GLN A 140 -7.56 3.85 -15.30
CA GLN A 140 -7.10 3.61 -16.67
C GLN A 140 -6.96 4.90 -17.49
N GLN A 141 -7.90 5.85 -17.34
CA GLN A 141 -7.81 7.16 -17.98
C GLN A 141 -6.57 7.96 -17.54
N VAL A 142 -6.27 7.96 -16.24
CA VAL A 142 -5.07 8.62 -15.69
C VAL A 142 -3.81 7.92 -16.20
N LEU A 143 -3.78 6.59 -16.23
CA LEU A 143 -2.64 5.81 -16.70
C LEU A 143 -2.38 6.03 -18.21
N CYS A 144 -3.43 6.09 -19.03
CA CYS A 144 -3.30 6.42 -20.45
C CYS A 144 -2.81 7.85 -20.66
N HIS A 145 -3.34 8.82 -19.90
CA HIS A 145 -2.86 10.21 -19.96
C HIS A 145 -1.39 10.31 -19.54
N MET A 146 -1.00 9.62 -18.47
CA MET A 146 0.37 9.52 -17.98
C MET A 146 1.31 8.94 -19.04
N SER A 147 0.90 7.86 -19.72
CA SER A 147 1.66 7.28 -20.83
C SER A 147 1.88 8.29 -21.95
N ALA A 148 0.83 9.03 -22.32
CA ALA A 148 0.90 10.03 -23.38
C ALA A 148 1.84 11.20 -23.04
N CYS A 149 1.74 11.75 -21.82
CA CYS A 149 2.48 12.96 -21.46
C CYS A 149 3.88 12.72 -20.89
N LEU A 150 4.13 11.56 -20.27
CA LEU A 150 5.42 11.25 -19.65
C LEU A 150 6.26 10.23 -20.42
N ASP A 151 5.63 9.34 -21.19
CA ASP A 151 6.31 8.24 -21.89
C ASP A 151 6.22 8.33 -23.41
N ASN A 152 5.64 9.40 -23.96
CA ASN A 152 5.36 9.51 -25.41
C ASN A 152 4.57 8.31 -25.96
N ASN A 153 3.63 7.78 -25.17
CA ASN A 153 2.89 6.55 -25.46
C ASN A 153 3.75 5.28 -25.60
N GLU A 154 4.97 5.21 -25.03
CA GLU A 154 5.78 3.99 -25.07
C GLU A 154 5.32 2.94 -24.04
N SER A 155 4.77 3.38 -22.91
CA SER A 155 4.30 2.51 -21.83
C SER A 155 2.94 1.89 -22.14
N CYS A 156 2.75 0.62 -21.77
CA CYS A 156 1.48 -0.08 -21.98
C CYS A 156 0.51 0.15 -20.80
N VAL A 157 -0.79 0.15 -21.07
CA VAL A 157 -1.84 0.13 -20.04
C VAL A 157 -2.77 -1.04 -20.32
N PHE A 158 -2.86 -1.97 -19.37
CA PHE A 158 -3.74 -3.14 -19.45
C PHE A 158 -4.95 -2.94 -18.53
N ALA A 159 -6.11 -3.45 -18.94
CA ALA A 159 -7.36 -3.25 -18.22
C ALA A 159 -7.55 -4.26 -17.06
N ASP A 160 -7.14 -5.51 -17.22
CA ASP A 160 -7.32 -6.53 -16.20
C ASP A 160 -6.08 -7.40 -16.10
N ILE A 161 -5.63 -7.65 -14.87
CA ILE A 161 -4.51 -8.57 -14.64
C ILE A 161 -4.88 -10.00 -15.04
N ARG A 162 -6.18 -10.33 -15.07
CA ARG A 162 -6.66 -11.64 -15.55
C ARG A 162 -6.41 -11.88 -17.04
N ASP A 163 -6.26 -10.82 -17.82
CA ASP A 163 -5.91 -10.92 -19.24
C ASP A 163 -4.40 -11.08 -19.46
N GLN A 164 -3.59 -11.01 -18.39
CA GLN A 164 -2.13 -11.11 -18.46
C GLN A 164 -1.62 -12.56 -18.45
N ILE A 165 -2.51 -13.56 -18.51
CA ILE A 165 -2.18 -14.98 -18.71
C ILE A 165 -2.92 -15.53 -19.95
N PRO A 166 -2.47 -16.66 -20.54
CA PRO A 166 -3.15 -17.31 -21.64
C PRO A 166 -4.62 -17.63 -21.35
N GLU A 167 -5.44 -17.63 -22.41
CA GLU A 167 -6.88 -17.85 -22.33
C GLU A 167 -7.23 -19.16 -21.63
N GLU A 168 -6.49 -20.24 -21.87
CA GLU A 168 -6.69 -21.54 -21.23
C GLU A 168 -6.57 -21.46 -19.70
N GLY A 169 -5.60 -20.68 -19.21
CA GLY A 169 -5.41 -20.45 -17.78
C GLY A 169 -6.52 -19.59 -17.18
N ARG A 170 -6.99 -18.58 -17.92
CA ARG A 170 -8.09 -17.71 -17.50
C ARG A 170 -9.41 -18.49 -17.41
N THR A 171 -9.76 -19.25 -18.45
CA THR A 171 -10.97 -20.07 -18.48
C THR A 171 -10.99 -21.06 -17.32
N PHE A 172 -9.86 -21.71 -17.00
CA PHE A 172 -9.79 -22.61 -15.86
C PHE A 172 -10.07 -21.89 -14.52
N CYS A 173 -9.55 -20.67 -14.33
CA CYS A 173 -9.84 -19.88 -13.14
C CYS A 173 -11.33 -19.49 -13.06
N GLU A 174 -11.93 -19.09 -14.18
CA GLU A 174 -13.35 -18.71 -14.27
C GLU A 174 -14.28 -19.90 -13.98
N GLU A 175 -13.93 -21.11 -14.43
CA GLU A 175 -14.68 -22.34 -14.16
C GLU A 175 -14.64 -22.75 -12.67
N LEU A 176 -13.57 -22.42 -11.96
CA LEU A 176 -13.43 -22.67 -10.53
C LEU A 176 -13.97 -21.55 -9.65
N GLU A 177 -14.14 -20.34 -10.18
CA GLU A 177 -14.59 -19.17 -9.42
C GLU A 177 -16.04 -19.36 -8.97
N PRO A 178 -16.34 -19.20 -7.66
CA PRO A 178 -17.71 -19.27 -7.17
C PRO A 178 -18.61 -18.23 -7.85
N SER A 179 -19.77 -18.65 -8.35
CA SER A 179 -20.70 -17.70 -8.97
C SER A 179 -21.26 -16.75 -7.92
N PRO A 180 -21.50 -15.47 -8.25
CA PRO A 180 -22.22 -14.55 -7.37
C PRO A 180 -23.62 -15.05 -6.95
N THR A 181 -24.19 -16.00 -7.69
CA THR A 181 -25.48 -16.64 -7.38
C THR A 181 -25.37 -17.78 -6.36
N ASP A 182 -24.16 -18.23 -6.04
CA ASP A 182 -23.91 -19.39 -5.17
C ASP A 182 -24.01 -19.01 -3.68
N THR A 183 -25.14 -18.42 -3.30
CA THR A 183 -25.38 -17.93 -1.94
C THR A 183 -25.44 -19.04 -0.88
N TRP A 184 -25.45 -20.30 -1.30
CA TRP A 184 -25.41 -21.47 -0.43
C TRP A 184 -24.00 -21.88 0.00
N LEU A 185 -22.95 -21.38 -0.67
CA LEU A 185 -21.58 -21.70 -0.29
C LEU A 185 -21.21 -21.04 1.02
N SER A 186 -20.56 -21.80 1.90
CA SER A 186 -20.00 -21.23 3.11
C SER A 186 -18.79 -20.36 2.78
N ARG A 187 -18.42 -19.47 3.71
CA ARG A 187 -17.19 -18.68 3.58
C ARG A 187 -15.96 -19.57 3.38
N GLU A 188 -15.90 -20.69 4.08
CA GLU A 188 -14.80 -21.65 4.02
C GLU A 188 -14.73 -22.33 2.65
N ASP A 189 -15.88 -22.66 2.06
CA ASP A 189 -15.94 -23.22 0.70
C ASP A 189 -15.44 -22.20 -0.33
N VAL A 190 -15.90 -20.93 -0.25
CA VAL A 190 -15.42 -19.87 -1.14
C VAL A 190 -13.91 -19.66 -1.01
N GLU A 191 -13.39 -19.65 0.22
CA GLU A 191 -11.95 -19.55 0.49
C GLU A 191 -11.17 -20.75 -0.08
N LYS A 192 -11.73 -21.96 0.02
CA LYS A 192 -11.15 -23.15 -0.59
C LYS A 192 -11.10 -23.06 -2.12
N HIS A 193 -12.18 -22.62 -2.78
CA HIS A 193 -12.22 -22.42 -4.23
C HIS A 193 -11.11 -21.46 -4.70
N TYR A 194 -10.94 -20.31 -4.02
CA TYR A 194 -9.86 -19.39 -4.34
C TYR A 194 -8.46 -19.95 -4.01
N GLY A 195 -8.36 -20.78 -2.96
CA GLY A 195 -7.16 -21.56 -2.66
C GLY A 195 -6.77 -22.54 -3.76
N ASP A 196 -7.75 -23.24 -4.34
CA ASP A 196 -7.56 -24.19 -5.45
C ASP A 196 -7.09 -23.45 -6.73
N ILE A 197 -7.67 -22.29 -7.03
CA ILE A 197 -7.22 -21.41 -8.12
C ILE A 197 -5.75 -20.98 -7.90
N LYS A 198 -5.42 -20.51 -6.68
CA LYS A 198 -4.04 -20.12 -6.34
C LYS A 198 -3.07 -21.29 -6.50
N ALA A 199 -3.44 -22.49 -6.05
CA ALA A 199 -2.62 -23.68 -6.18
C ALA A 199 -2.37 -24.05 -7.65
N PHE A 200 -3.41 -23.98 -8.49
CA PHE A 200 -3.27 -24.17 -9.94
C PHE A 200 -2.30 -23.16 -10.55
N LEU A 201 -2.51 -21.86 -10.31
CA LEU A 201 -1.66 -20.80 -10.87
C LEU A 201 -0.19 -20.99 -10.50
N LEU A 202 0.11 -21.24 -9.21
CA LEU A 202 1.49 -21.42 -8.73
C LEU A 202 2.18 -22.69 -9.23
N LYS A 203 1.40 -23.74 -9.56
CA LYS A 203 1.89 -25.00 -10.14
C LYS A 203 2.11 -24.88 -11.65
N SER A 204 1.34 -24.03 -12.30
CA SER A 204 1.31 -23.83 -13.75
C SER A 204 2.10 -22.59 -14.20
N SER A 205 2.85 -21.96 -13.29
CA SER A 205 3.46 -20.64 -13.49
C SER A 205 4.37 -20.58 -14.73
N ASP A 206 5.08 -21.66 -15.02
CA ASP A 206 6.11 -21.72 -16.07
C ASP A 206 5.53 -21.52 -17.48
N TRP A 207 4.29 -21.95 -17.73
CA TRP A 207 3.63 -21.76 -19.03
C TRP A 207 2.60 -20.64 -19.01
N LEU A 208 2.02 -20.34 -17.85
CA LEU A 208 1.07 -19.22 -17.69
C LEU A 208 1.74 -17.85 -17.83
N VAL A 209 3.01 -17.74 -17.48
CA VAL A 209 3.77 -16.49 -17.52
C VAL A 209 4.81 -16.57 -18.65
N ASN A 210 4.29 -16.65 -19.87
CA ASN A 210 5.11 -16.73 -21.10
C ASN A 210 5.48 -15.32 -21.61
N GLU A 211 6.71 -15.16 -22.09
CA GLU A 211 7.21 -13.95 -22.76
C GLU A 211 6.48 -13.64 -24.08
N ASP A 212 5.85 -14.63 -24.70
CA ASP A 212 5.07 -14.44 -25.93
C ASP A 212 3.62 -14.02 -25.69
N HIS A 213 3.13 -14.08 -24.45
CA HIS A 213 1.73 -13.78 -24.15
C HIS A 213 1.41 -12.31 -24.43
N ARG A 214 0.24 -12.08 -25.02
CA ARG A 214 -0.24 -10.74 -25.41
C ARG A 214 -1.61 -10.46 -24.85
N ALA A 215 -1.78 -9.24 -24.34
CA ALA A 215 -3.05 -8.72 -23.88
C ALA A 215 -3.37 -7.40 -24.60
N TYR A 216 -4.65 -7.03 -24.65
CA TYR A 216 -5.08 -5.79 -25.26
C TYR A 216 -4.59 -4.57 -24.45
N CYS A 217 -3.85 -3.68 -25.10
CA CYS A 217 -3.31 -2.46 -24.52
C CYS A 217 -4.18 -1.25 -24.88
N LEU A 218 -4.64 -0.51 -23.87
CA LEU A 218 -5.49 0.67 -24.03
C LEU A 218 -4.78 1.85 -24.69
N VAL A 219 -3.46 1.94 -24.57
CA VAL A 219 -2.65 3.03 -25.19
C VAL A 219 -2.39 2.76 -26.67
N HIS A 220 -2.09 1.51 -27.04
CA HIS A 220 -1.69 1.15 -28.40
C HIS A 220 -2.81 0.62 -29.28
N ASP A 221 -4.00 0.41 -28.71
CA ASP A 221 -5.18 -0.15 -29.39
C ASP A 221 -4.86 -1.48 -30.13
N LYS A 222 -4.07 -2.34 -29.49
CA LYS A 222 -3.66 -3.64 -30.03
C LYS A 222 -3.18 -4.60 -28.94
N HIS A 223 -2.99 -5.87 -29.31
CA HIS A 223 -2.41 -6.89 -28.43
C HIS A 223 -0.89 -6.72 -28.28
N CYS A 224 -0.46 -6.24 -27.12
CA CYS A 224 0.93 -6.00 -26.76
C CYS A 224 1.47 -7.13 -25.87
N VAL A 225 2.77 -7.39 -25.98
CA VAL A 225 3.48 -8.35 -25.10
C VAL A 225 3.41 -7.88 -23.66
N VAL A 226 2.91 -8.74 -22.78
CA VAL A 226 2.65 -8.41 -21.37
C VAL A 226 3.93 -8.36 -20.54
N ASN A 227 4.81 -9.35 -20.74
CA ASN A 227 6.08 -9.47 -20.01
C ASN A 227 7.22 -9.43 -21.03
N LYS A 228 7.61 -8.23 -21.43
CA LYS A 228 8.68 -8.05 -22.42
C LYS A 228 9.98 -8.65 -21.87
N PRO A 229 10.72 -9.45 -22.67
CA PRO A 229 11.99 -10.02 -22.23
C PRO A 229 12.98 -8.92 -21.84
N ARG A 230 13.77 -9.16 -20.79
CA ARG A 230 14.78 -8.25 -20.25
C ARG A 230 15.79 -7.79 -21.31
N CYS A 231 16.11 -8.65 -22.27
CA CYS A 231 17.01 -8.31 -23.39
C CYS A 231 16.44 -7.25 -24.35
N THR A 232 15.13 -6.96 -24.29
CA THR A 232 14.46 -5.93 -25.09
C THR A 232 14.29 -4.61 -24.35
N LEU A 233 14.72 -4.52 -23.08
CA LEU A 233 14.73 -3.27 -22.33
C LEU A 233 15.76 -2.30 -22.92
N ARG A 234 15.57 -1.00 -22.70
CA ARG A 234 16.55 0.02 -23.11
C ARG A 234 17.91 -0.27 -22.46
N ASN A 235 17.87 -0.70 -21.21
CA ASN A 235 19.03 -1.15 -20.47
C ASN A 235 18.76 -2.52 -19.82
N PRO A 236 19.28 -3.63 -20.40
CA PRO A 236 19.09 -4.98 -19.86
C PRO A 236 19.72 -5.22 -18.48
N GLU A 237 20.61 -4.33 -18.02
CA GLU A 237 21.21 -4.43 -16.68
C GLU A 237 20.47 -3.59 -15.63
N SER A 238 19.43 -2.85 -16.03
CA SER A 238 18.61 -2.07 -15.11
C SER A 238 17.98 -2.92 -14.02
N LEU A 239 17.74 -2.31 -12.87
CA LEU A 239 16.96 -2.95 -11.81
C LEU A 239 15.51 -3.05 -12.29
N VAL A 240 14.94 -4.25 -12.35
CA VAL A 240 13.53 -4.44 -12.77
C VAL A 240 12.65 -4.59 -11.54
N ILE A 241 11.74 -3.64 -11.33
CA ILE A 241 10.86 -3.57 -10.16
C ILE A 241 9.38 -3.67 -10.56
N ALA A 242 8.68 -4.62 -9.94
CA ALA A 242 7.23 -4.68 -9.96
C ALA A 242 6.63 -3.92 -8.78
N ASN A 243 5.49 -3.27 -8.97
CA ASN A 243 4.77 -2.59 -7.88
C ASN A 243 3.31 -3.06 -7.82
N ALA A 244 2.72 -3.06 -6.63
CA ALA A 244 1.28 -3.26 -6.47
C ALA A 244 0.65 -2.64 -5.21
N GLY A 245 -0.50 -1.99 -5.39
CA GLY A 245 -1.44 -1.62 -4.33
C GLY A 245 -2.67 -2.54 -4.35
N ASN A 246 -2.51 -3.78 -3.89
CA ASN A 246 -3.54 -4.82 -4.07
C ASN A 246 -4.88 -4.43 -3.41
N CYS A 247 -5.97 -4.93 -3.98
CA CYS A 247 -7.32 -4.69 -3.46
C CYS A 247 -7.44 -5.10 -1.99
N CYS A 248 -7.67 -4.11 -1.13
CA CYS A 248 -7.71 -4.31 0.31
C CYS A 248 -9.11 -4.60 0.88
N GLN A 249 -10.17 -4.60 0.06
CA GLN A 249 -11.56 -4.72 0.53
C GLN A 249 -11.82 -6.00 1.34
N GLY A 250 -11.20 -7.12 0.95
CA GLY A 250 -11.28 -8.38 1.69
C GLY A 250 -10.65 -8.32 3.09
N TRP A 251 -9.70 -7.41 3.31
CA TRP A 251 -8.85 -7.37 4.51
C TRP A 251 -9.12 -6.15 5.40
N SER A 252 -9.64 -5.08 4.81
CA SER A 252 -9.88 -3.79 5.46
C SER A 252 -10.91 -3.88 6.58
N SER A 253 -10.75 -3.04 7.61
CA SER A 253 -11.75 -2.85 8.65
C SER A 253 -13.07 -2.32 8.10
N GLU A 254 -13.01 -1.59 6.99
CA GLU A 254 -14.12 -0.92 6.30
C GLU A 254 -14.90 -1.86 5.38
N GLY A 255 -14.28 -2.98 4.98
CA GLY A 255 -14.91 -3.97 4.13
C GLY A 255 -15.66 -5.05 4.91
N LYS A 256 -16.20 -6.04 4.19
CA LYS A 256 -16.87 -7.22 4.80
C LYS A 256 -15.91 -8.17 5.52
N ARG A 257 -14.59 -7.90 5.48
CA ARG A 257 -13.53 -8.75 6.05
C ARG A 257 -13.63 -10.21 5.59
N ALA A 258 -13.95 -10.41 4.31
CA ALA A 258 -14.07 -11.74 3.71
C ALA A 258 -12.72 -12.49 3.64
N ARG A 259 -11.59 -11.76 3.70
CA ARG A 259 -10.21 -12.30 3.69
C ARG A 259 -9.97 -13.23 2.49
N GLY A 260 -9.58 -14.48 2.73
CA GLY A 260 -9.40 -15.51 1.71
C GLY A 260 -10.67 -15.83 0.92
N ALA A 261 -11.86 -15.45 1.40
CA ALA A 261 -13.12 -15.62 0.68
C ALA A 261 -13.52 -14.40 -0.20
N HIS A 262 -12.65 -13.41 -0.38
CA HIS A 262 -12.94 -12.24 -1.21
C HIS A 262 -12.55 -12.49 -2.68
N LEU A 263 -13.34 -12.03 -3.65
CA LEU A 263 -13.05 -12.19 -5.08
C LEU A 263 -11.67 -11.64 -5.52
N SER A 264 -11.11 -10.70 -4.77
CA SER A 264 -9.77 -10.17 -5.04
C SER A 264 -8.64 -11.19 -4.86
N GLN A 265 -8.92 -12.38 -4.32
CA GLN A 265 -7.92 -13.44 -4.20
C GLN A 265 -7.46 -13.98 -5.55
N VAL A 266 -8.35 -14.05 -6.56
CA VAL A 266 -8.01 -14.51 -7.90
C VAL A 266 -6.94 -13.62 -8.56
N PRO A 267 -7.17 -12.30 -8.74
CA PRO A 267 -6.16 -11.45 -9.36
C PRO A 267 -4.89 -11.36 -8.49
N LEU A 268 -4.98 -11.45 -7.14
CA LEU A 268 -3.81 -11.51 -6.27
C LEU A 268 -2.98 -12.77 -6.54
N ALA A 269 -3.62 -13.92 -6.67
CA ALA A 269 -2.92 -15.17 -6.98
C ALA A 269 -2.24 -15.14 -8.35
N MET A 270 -2.87 -14.49 -9.35
CA MET A 270 -2.24 -14.28 -10.66
C MET A 270 -1.02 -13.37 -10.56
N TRP A 271 -1.12 -12.28 -9.80
CA TRP A 271 0.01 -11.40 -9.53
C TRP A 271 1.17 -12.15 -8.87
N VAL A 272 0.91 -12.93 -7.81
CA VAL A 272 1.94 -13.74 -7.13
C VAL A 272 2.55 -14.78 -8.07
N CYS A 273 1.74 -15.43 -8.90
CA CYS A 273 2.20 -16.36 -9.93
C CYS A 273 3.18 -15.68 -10.91
N GLN A 274 2.89 -14.47 -11.36
CA GLN A 274 3.78 -13.68 -12.21
C GLN A 274 5.10 -13.37 -11.53
N ARG A 275 5.10 -12.86 -10.29
CA ARG A 275 6.35 -12.56 -9.55
C ARG A 275 7.24 -13.80 -9.46
N LYS A 276 6.65 -14.95 -9.06
CA LYS A 276 7.37 -16.22 -8.95
C LYS A 276 8.05 -16.61 -10.28
N ALA A 277 7.30 -16.63 -11.38
CA ALA A 277 7.82 -17.03 -12.68
C ALA A 277 8.85 -16.03 -13.24
N LEU A 278 8.57 -14.72 -13.14
CA LEU A 278 9.46 -13.69 -13.66
C LEU A 278 10.79 -13.65 -12.91
N ALA A 279 10.78 -13.82 -11.58
CA ALA A 279 12.00 -13.93 -10.81
C ALA A 279 12.79 -15.21 -11.16
N ALA A 280 12.11 -16.36 -11.29
CA ALA A 280 12.76 -17.62 -11.69
C ALA A 280 13.38 -17.56 -13.10
N ASN A 281 12.83 -16.73 -13.99
CA ASN A 281 13.33 -16.51 -15.35
C ASN A 281 14.34 -15.36 -15.44
N GLY A 282 14.77 -14.78 -14.31
CA GLY A 282 15.69 -13.64 -14.27
C GLY A 282 15.15 -12.37 -14.94
N GLN A 283 13.83 -12.23 -15.03
CA GLN A 283 13.12 -11.09 -15.64
C GLN A 283 12.72 -10.02 -14.62
N GLU A 284 12.69 -10.38 -13.33
CA GLU A 284 12.34 -9.49 -12.22
C GLU A 284 13.42 -9.56 -11.13
N ASP A 285 13.81 -8.41 -10.59
CA ASP A 285 14.75 -8.36 -9.47
C ASP A 285 14.05 -8.13 -8.13
N MET A 286 12.99 -7.34 -8.12
CA MET A 286 12.32 -6.93 -6.90
C MET A 286 10.84 -6.64 -7.15
N PHE A 287 10.03 -6.75 -6.10
CA PHE A 287 8.72 -6.12 -6.08
C PHE A 287 8.50 -5.28 -4.82
N PHE A 288 7.60 -4.30 -4.92
CA PHE A 288 6.98 -3.60 -3.80
C PHE A 288 5.49 -3.88 -3.77
N GLN A 289 4.95 -4.04 -2.57
CA GLN A 289 3.55 -4.37 -2.37
C GLN A 289 3.01 -3.61 -1.16
N GLU A 290 1.81 -3.03 -1.30
CA GLU A 290 1.11 -2.32 -0.24
C GLU A 290 -0.31 -2.87 -0.07
N CYS A 291 -0.71 -3.07 1.20
CA CYS A 291 -2.10 -3.37 1.56
C CYS A 291 -2.39 -2.91 2.99
N THR A 292 -3.60 -3.13 3.49
CA THR A 292 -3.96 -2.80 4.88
C THR A 292 -3.10 -3.56 5.89
N PRO A 293 -2.92 -3.04 7.13
CA PRO A 293 -2.16 -3.74 8.18
C PRO A 293 -2.69 -5.14 8.54
N LEU A 294 -3.95 -5.42 8.23
CA LEU A 294 -4.63 -6.70 8.49
C LEU A 294 -4.40 -7.76 7.41
N PHE A 295 -3.71 -7.41 6.32
CA PHE A 295 -3.38 -8.35 5.25
C PHE A 295 -2.47 -9.48 5.78
N ASP A 296 -2.82 -10.73 5.49
CA ASP A 296 -2.01 -11.90 5.84
C ASP A 296 -0.90 -12.10 4.81
N ILE A 297 0.22 -11.44 5.08
CA ILE A 297 1.39 -11.51 4.22
C ILE A 297 2.04 -12.90 4.22
N GLN A 298 1.92 -13.67 5.30
CA GLN A 298 2.62 -14.94 5.45
C GLN A 298 2.06 -15.94 4.46
N GLU A 299 0.73 -16.04 4.44
CA GLU A 299 0.01 -16.95 3.55
C GLU A 299 0.03 -16.49 2.09
N HIS A 300 -0.08 -15.18 1.85
CA HIS A 300 -0.30 -14.69 0.48
C HIS A 300 0.97 -14.27 -0.25
N LEU A 301 2.05 -13.87 0.43
CA LEU A 301 3.29 -13.45 -0.21
C LEU A 301 4.49 -14.28 0.21
N ILE A 302 4.77 -14.40 1.51
CA ILE A 302 6.01 -15.02 2.00
C ILE A 302 6.07 -16.49 1.59
N SER A 303 5.10 -17.32 2.01
CA SER A 303 5.14 -18.76 1.72
C SER A 303 5.07 -19.07 0.21
N PRO A 304 4.21 -18.43 -0.60
CA PRO A 304 4.18 -18.71 -2.04
C PRO A 304 5.45 -18.31 -2.81
N LEU A 305 6.20 -17.34 -2.29
CA LEU A 305 7.38 -16.77 -2.97
C LEU A 305 8.71 -17.14 -2.31
N GLU A 306 8.72 -17.90 -1.21
CA GLU A 306 9.94 -18.21 -0.43
C GLU A 306 11.05 -18.88 -1.25
N SER A 307 10.69 -19.57 -2.33
CA SER A 307 11.63 -20.21 -3.26
C SER A 307 12.29 -19.26 -4.26
N THR A 308 11.73 -18.07 -4.46
CA THR A 308 12.19 -17.10 -5.47
C THR A 308 12.54 -15.75 -4.88
N HIS A 309 12.00 -15.40 -3.71
CA HIS A 309 12.17 -14.10 -3.09
C HIS A 309 12.48 -14.19 -1.60
N HIS A 310 13.33 -13.26 -1.13
CA HIS A 310 13.39 -12.87 0.26
C HIS A 310 12.41 -11.72 0.51
N VAL A 311 11.36 -11.96 1.30
CA VAL A 311 10.29 -10.96 1.53
C VAL A 311 10.49 -10.26 2.87
N VAL A 312 10.60 -8.93 2.82
CA VAL A 312 10.68 -8.03 3.98
C VAL A 312 9.43 -7.16 4.08
N GLN A 313 9.11 -6.70 5.29
CA GLN A 313 7.91 -5.89 5.50
C GLN A 313 7.97 -5.01 6.75
N VAL A 314 7.13 -3.98 6.73
CA VAL A 314 6.81 -3.10 7.87
C VAL A 314 5.32 -2.77 7.89
N VAL A 315 4.81 -2.34 9.04
CA VAL A 315 3.56 -1.60 9.13
C VAL A 315 3.90 -0.14 9.38
N ALA A 316 3.65 0.70 8.36
CA ALA A 316 3.98 2.11 8.39
C ALA A 316 2.91 2.93 7.65
N GLY A 317 2.86 4.21 7.96
CA GLY A 317 1.96 5.16 7.32
C GLY A 317 2.48 6.59 7.48
N PRO A 318 1.84 7.57 6.83
CA PRO A 318 2.26 8.98 6.91
C PRO A 318 2.44 9.46 8.35
N ARG A 319 1.52 9.10 9.25
CA ARG A 319 1.59 9.45 10.68
C ARG A 319 2.89 9.02 11.37
N LEU A 320 3.45 7.86 11.00
CA LEU A 320 4.72 7.41 11.57
C LEU A 320 5.84 8.42 11.26
N LEU A 321 5.81 9.00 10.07
CA LEU A 321 6.77 9.99 9.55
C LEU A 321 6.51 11.42 10.07
N GLY A 322 5.54 11.60 10.98
CA GLY A 322 5.12 12.93 11.45
C GLY A 322 4.18 13.67 10.49
N TRP A 323 3.75 13.02 9.40
CA TRP A 323 2.79 13.58 8.44
C TRP A 323 1.36 13.49 8.99
N PRO A 324 0.57 14.57 9.01
CA PRO A 324 -0.70 14.62 9.76
C PRO A 324 -1.90 13.97 9.03
N ALA A 325 -1.70 12.76 8.51
CA ALA A 325 -2.75 11.93 7.92
C ALA A 325 -2.71 10.50 8.47
N SER A 326 -3.89 9.88 8.62
CA SER A 326 -4.04 8.52 9.14
C SER A 326 -4.19 7.54 7.99
N ARG A 327 -3.12 6.81 7.64
CA ARG A 327 -3.16 5.79 6.58
C ARG A 327 -2.07 4.73 6.80
N ASP A 328 -2.11 4.05 7.94
CA ASP A 328 -1.18 2.95 8.21
C ASP A 328 -1.47 1.80 7.24
N ARG A 329 -0.39 1.22 6.68
CA ARG A 329 -0.38 0.15 5.69
C ARG A 329 0.69 -0.86 6.01
N ARG A 330 0.47 -2.10 5.57
CA ARG A 330 1.52 -3.09 5.46
C ARG A 330 2.24 -2.82 4.15
N LEU A 331 3.50 -2.41 4.26
CA LEU A 331 4.40 -2.18 3.14
C LEU A 331 5.37 -3.34 3.10
N SER A 332 5.49 -4.00 1.95
CA SER A 332 6.37 -5.15 1.77
C SER A 332 7.19 -5.02 0.51
N ALA A 333 8.29 -5.77 0.46
CA ALA A 333 9.12 -5.90 -0.71
C ALA A 333 9.67 -7.32 -0.78
N GLY A 334 9.72 -7.90 -1.97
CA GLY A 334 10.39 -9.16 -2.22
C GLY A 334 11.60 -8.95 -3.09
N LEU A 335 12.72 -9.54 -2.70
CA LEU A 335 13.99 -9.45 -3.42
C LEU A 335 14.28 -10.80 -4.06
N SER A 336 14.47 -10.84 -5.37
CA SER A 336 14.82 -12.05 -6.09
C SER A 336 16.06 -12.70 -5.47
N LEU A 337 15.92 -13.96 -5.06
CA LEU A 337 17.00 -14.76 -4.50
C LEU A 337 18.08 -15.06 -5.55
N GLU A 338 17.83 -14.82 -6.83
CA GLU A 338 18.83 -15.00 -7.88
C GLU A 338 19.71 -13.75 -8.02
N SER A 339 19.12 -12.56 -8.02
CA SER A 339 19.82 -11.33 -8.43
C SER A 339 20.16 -10.37 -7.29
N LEU A 340 19.52 -10.50 -6.12
CA LEU A 340 19.67 -9.55 -5.02
C LEU A 340 20.02 -10.23 -3.69
N VAL A 341 20.56 -9.44 -2.76
CA VAL A 341 20.85 -9.84 -1.38
C VAL A 341 20.38 -8.73 -0.43
N TRP A 342 19.61 -9.13 0.59
CA TRP A 342 19.23 -8.26 1.70
C TRP A 342 20.37 -8.20 2.71
N VAL A 343 20.80 -6.98 3.07
CA VAL A 343 21.88 -6.75 4.05
C VAL A 343 21.39 -6.00 5.30
N GLY A 344 20.08 -5.82 5.44
CA GLY A 344 19.46 -5.21 6.60
C GLY A 344 19.15 -6.19 7.74
N PRO A 345 18.36 -5.78 8.74
CA PRO A 345 17.89 -6.67 9.81
C PRO A 345 17.08 -7.84 9.27
N THR A 346 17.16 -9.02 9.91
CA THR A 346 16.64 -10.28 9.33
C THR A 346 15.26 -10.70 9.85
N THR A 347 14.77 -10.15 10.95
CA THR A 347 13.43 -10.46 11.49
C THR A 347 12.46 -9.31 11.25
N ALA A 348 11.16 -9.60 11.13
CA ALA A 348 10.14 -8.57 10.91
C ALA A 348 10.15 -7.50 12.01
N GLU A 349 10.35 -7.90 13.27
CA GLU A 349 10.43 -6.97 14.41
C GLU A 349 11.68 -6.08 14.34
N ALA A 350 12.83 -6.65 13.93
CA ALA A 350 14.07 -5.89 13.80
C ALA A 350 14.03 -4.94 12.60
N ILE A 351 13.39 -5.35 11.49
CA ILE A 351 13.15 -4.50 10.31
C ILE A 351 12.23 -3.34 10.69
N GLN A 352 11.12 -3.61 11.39
CA GLN A 352 10.22 -2.57 11.90
C GLN A 352 10.96 -1.59 12.82
N ALA A 353 11.75 -2.09 13.77
CA ALA A 353 12.49 -1.26 14.72
C ALA A 353 13.56 -0.39 14.03
N ASP A 354 14.33 -0.93 13.08
CA ASP A 354 15.31 -0.16 12.31
C ASP A 354 14.62 0.92 11.46
N PHE A 355 13.53 0.57 10.77
CA PHE A 355 12.72 1.54 10.01
C PHE A 355 12.18 2.67 10.89
N GLU A 356 11.60 2.33 12.05
CA GLU A 356 11.11 3.32 13.01
C GLU A 356 12.25 4.18 13.58
N SER A 357 13.41 3.60 13.86
CA SER A 357 14.56 4.36 14.37
C SER A 357 14.99 5.49 13.41
N LEU A 358 14.83 5.26 12.10
CA LEU A 358 15.19 6.20 11.06
C LEU A 358 14.09 7.23 10.84
N PHE A 359 12.84 6.79 10.72
CA PHE A 359 11.77 7.63 10.19
C PHE A 359 10.68 7.99 11.18
N ALA A 360 10.60 7.35 12.34
CA ALA A 360 9.56 7.69 13.31
C ALA A 360 9.76 9.14 13.78
N ARG A 361 8.71 9.94 13.64
CA ARG A 361 8.67 11.34 14.08
C ARG A 361 7.42 11.60 14.90
N ARG A 362 7.53 12.56 15.81
CA ARG A 362 6.39 13.10 16.54
C ARG A 362 5.69 14.15 15.67
N PRO A 363 4.40 13.98 15.33
CA PRO A 363 3.64 14.98 14.60
C PRO A 363 3.70 16.34 15.32
N GLN A 364 4.07 17.41 14.60
CA GLN A 364 4.00 18.80 15.09
C GLN A 364 2.83 19.57 14.47
N LEU A 365 2.32 19.07 13.35
CA LEU A 365 1.21 19.62 12.59
C LEU A 365 -0.06 18.78 12.78
N ASN A 366 -1.20 19.37 12.43
CA ASN A 366 -2.51 18.72 12.35
C ASN A 366 -2.97 18.66 10.88
N GLY A 367 -4.10 18.00 10.61
CA GLY A 367 -4.61 17.85 9.23
C GLY A 367 -4.98 19.18 8.55
N SER A 368 -5.19 20.25 9.30
CA SER A 368 -5.55 21.57 8.76
C SER A 368 -4.43 22.21 7.97
N ILE A 369 -3.19 21.71 8.08
CA ILE A 369 -2.08 22.13 7.21
C ILE A 369 -2.35 21.81 5.73
N PHE A 370 -3.20 20.83 5.42
CA PHE A 370 -3.54 20.51 4.02
C PHE A 370 -4.63 21.41 3.44
N LEU A 371 -5.28 22.23 4.26
CA LEU A 371 -6.38 23.09 3.85
C LEU A 371 -5.83 24.38 3.21
N GLN A 372 -5.32 24.23 2.00
CA GLN A 372 -4.57 25.25 1.25
C GLN A 372 -5.32 25.78 0.01
N GLU A 373 -6.50 25.23 -0.29
CA GLU A 373 -7.29 25.70 -1.43
C GLU A 373 -7.80 27.13 -1.22
N ASP A 374 -7.90 27.88 -2.32
CA ASP A 374 -8.41 29.25 -2.31
C ASP A 374 -9.83 29.31 -1.72
N GLU A 375 -10.06 30.24 -0.78
CA GLU A 375 -11.34 30.38 -0.09
C GLU A 375 -12.49 30.77 -1.04
N GLY A 376 -12.19 31.43 -2.17
CA GLY A 376 -13.15 31.69 -3.23
C GLY A 376 -13.59 30.39 -3.91
N LEU A 377 -12.65 29.51 -4.25
CA LEU A 377 -12.97 28.19 -4.82
C LEU A 377 -13.75 27.30 -3.85
N VAL A 378 -13.44 27.37 -2.55
CA VAL A 378 -14.22 26.66 -1.51
C VAL A 378 -15.65 27.21 -1.43
N ALA A 379 -15.82 28.53 -1.50
CA ALA A 379 -17.12 29.19 -1.47
C ALA A 379 -17.96 28.87 -2.72
N ASP A 380 -17.33 28.84 -3.90
CA ASP A 380 -17.97 28.45 -5.17
C ASP A 380 -18.45 27.00 -5.12
N TRP A 381 -17.61 26.09 -4.63
CA TRP A 381 -18.00 24.70 -4.43
C TRP A 381 -19.17 24.57 -3.44
N CYS A 382 -19.12 25.25 -2.29
CA CYS A 382 -20.22 25.25 -1.33
C CYS A 382 -21.53 25.76 -1.98
N SER A 383 -21.44 26.83 -2.77
CA SER A 383 -22.58 27.39 -3.50
C SER A 383 -23.19 26.37 -4.47
N GLU A 384 -22.35 25.65 -5.22
CA GLU A 384 -22.81 24.58 -6.12
C GLU A 384 -23.55 23.46 -5.35
N GLN A 385 -23.00 23.00 -4.22
CA GLN A 385 -23.67 21.97 -3.41
C GLN A 385 -25.00 22.46 -2.82
N MET A 386 -25.07 23.72 -2.40
CA MET A 386 -26.31 24.34 -1.91
C MET A 386 -27.37 24.42 -3.01
N GLN A 387 -26.98 24.81 -4.23
CA GLN A 387 -27.86 24.85 -5.40
C GLN A 387 -28.42 23.45 -5.74
N ARG A 388 -27.58 22.42 -5.71
CA ARG A 388 -28.02 21.01 -5.90
C ARG A 388 -29.07 20.58 -4.87
N ARG A 389 -29.09 21.23 -3.70
CA ARG A 389 -30.06 21.00 -2.62
C ARG A 389 -31.20 22.01 -2.58
N SER A 390 -31.33 22.86 -3.61
CA SER A 390 -32.34 23.93 -3.67
C SER A 390 -32.31 24.86 -2.46
N CYS A 391 -31.11 25.11 -1.92
CA CYS A 391 -30.87 26.03 -0.81
C CYS A 391 -30.26 27.31 -1.38
N PHE A 392 -31.04 28.39 -1.39
CA PHE A 392 -30.63 29.68 -1.98
C PHE A 392 -30.35 30.68 -0.87
N PHE A 393 -29.14 31.23 -0.88
CA PHE A 393 -28.69 32.28 0.03
C PHE A 393 -27.98 33.36 -0.80
N ASP A 394 -28.10 34.62 -0.39
CA ASP A 394 -27.39 35.73 -1.06
C ASP A 394 -25.87 35.61 -0.89
N GLN A 395 -25.41 34.94 0.17
CA GLN A 395 -24.01 34.67 0.49
C GLN A 395 -23.89 33.27 1.10
N VAL A 396 -22.73 32.63 0.93
CA VAL A 396 -22.44 31.33 1.54
C VAL A 396 -22.54 31.46 3.07
N PRO A 397 -23.51 30.77 3.72
CA PRO A 397 -23.66 30.84 5.17
C PRO A 397 -22.44 30.25 5.87
N GLN A 398 -22.20 30.64 7.12
CA GLN A 398 -21.03 30.22 7.89
C GLN A 398 -21.41 29.24 9.01
N GLY A 399 -20.42 28.49 9.48
CA GLY A 399 -20.54 27.60 10.63
C GLY A 399 -21.60 26.49 10.47
N LYS A 400 -22.41 26.26 11.51
CA LYS A 400 -23.47 25.22 11.47
C LYS A 400 -24.55 25.47 10.41
N HIS A 401 -24.75 26.72 10.00
CA HIS A 401 -25.70 27.05 8.93
C HIS A 401 -25.18 26.57 7.56
N LEU A 402 -23.86 26.64 7.32
CA LEU A 402 -23.22 26.04 6.14
C LEU A 402 -23.51 24.55 6.05
N LEU A 403 -23.27 23.82 7.14
CA LEU A 403 -23.48 22.39 7.18
C LEU A 403 -24.93 22.01 6.85
N ARG A 404 -25.91 22.75 7.37
CA ARG A 404 -27.33 22.50 7.08
C ARG A 404 -27.66 22.73 5.61
N ALA A 405 -27.05 23.72 4.97
CA ALA A 405 -27.27 24.06 3.57
C ALA A 405 -26.57 23.07 2.61
N VAL A 406 -25.39 22.55 2.97
CA VAL A 406 -24.58 21.67 2.10
C VAL A 406 -24.83 20.17 2.35
N LEU A 407 -24.92 19.73 3.60
CA LEU A 407 -24.99 18.29 3.94
C LEU A 407 -26.42 17.71 3.88
N PRO A 408 -26.63 16.56 3.20
CA PRO A 408 -27.83 15.76 3.35
C PRO A 408 -28.16 15.44 4.82
N PRO A 409 -29.44 15.19 5.18
CA PRO A 409 -29.86 15.00 6.57
C PRO A 409 -29.05 13.95 7.35
N GLY A 410 -28.73 12.81 6.74
CA GLY A 410 -27.93 11.76 7.39
C GLY A 410 -26.49 12.17 7.67
N GLN A 411 -25.86 12.93 6.78
CA GLN A 411 -24.50 13.45 6.99
C GLN A 411 -24.49 14.55 8.05
N LEU A 412 -25.52 15.42 8.07
CA LEU A 412 -25.68 16.44 9.11
C LEU A 412 -25.83 15.80 10.49
N GLN A 413 -26.65 14.76 10.63
CA GLN A 413 -26.80 14.02 11.89
C GLN A 413 -25.45 13.46 12.37
N ARG A 414 -24.64 12.91 11.47
CA ARG A 414 -23.31 12.39 11.81
C ARG A 414 -22.35 13.51 12.20
N ALA A 415 -22.37 14.64 11.49
CA ALA A 415 -21.58 15.82 11.88
C ALA A 415 -21.93 16.31 13.29
N GLU A 416 -23.21 16.33 13.67
CA GLU A 416 -23.66 16.69 15.02
C GLU A 416 -23.21 15.68 16.09
N GLN A 417 -23.21 14.38 15.78
CA GLN A 417 -22.67 13.34 16.67
C GLN A 417 -21.15 13.50 16.87
N TYR A 418 -20.41 13.82 15.80
CA TYR A 418 -18.98 14.09 15.90
C TYR A 418 -18.71 15.37 16.72
N ASP A 419 -19.49 16.45 16.51
CA ASP A 419 -19.37 17.71 17.27
C ASP A 419 -19.58 17.48 18.78
N ALA A 420 -20.52 16.61 19.16
CA ALA A 420 -20.77 16.23 20.55
C ALA A 420 -19.56 15.54 21.22
N GLU A 421 -18.68 14.92 20.43
CA GLU A 421 -17.55 14.12 20.89
C GLU A 421 -16.21 14.84 20.68
N LYS A 422 -16.27 16.11 20.27
CA LYS A 422 -15.11 16.98 20.03
C LYS A 422 -14.22 17.11 21.26
N SER A 423 -14.80 17.20 22.45
CA SER A 423 -14.04 17.30 23.71
C SER A 423 -13.16 16.07 24.00
N LYS A 424 -13.45 14.92 23.39
CA LYS A 424 -12.70 13.67 23.57
C LYS A 424 -11.69 13.41 22.45
N HIS A 425 -11.88 14.02 21.28
CA HIS A 425 -11.20 13.63 20.06
C HIS A 425 -10.45 14.76 19.35
N ALA A 426 -10.77 16.01 19.65
CA ALA A 426 -10.04 17.14 19.09
C ALA A 426 -8.59 17.18 19.57
N GLY A 427 -7.71 17.76 18.75
CA GLY A 427 -6.37 18.15 19.14
C GLY A 427 -6.39 19.21 20.24
N LEU A 428 -5.21 19.51 20.80
CA LEU A 428 -5.04 20.53 21.84
C LEU A 428 -5.42 21.94 21.36
N ASP A 429 -5.32 22.18 20.05
CA ASP A 429 -5.73 23.38 19.34
C ASP A 429 -7.22 23.38 18.95
N GLY A 430 -7.95 22.33 19.34
CA GLY A 430 -9.34 22.11 19.00
C GLY A 430 -9.56 21.51 17.61
N THR A 431 -8.53 21.24 16.81
CA THR A 431 -8.69 20.69 15.45
C THR A 431 -9.32 19.30 15.48
N MET A 432 -10.35 19.08 14.65
CA MET A 432 -11.01 17.79 14.51
C MET A 432 -11.53 17.58 13.10
N PHE A 433 -11.05 16.53 12.45
CA PHE A 433 -11.55 16.02 11.19
C PHE A 433 -12.46 14.82 11.41
N CYS A 434 -13.47 14.69 10.55
CA CYS A 434 -14.33 13.52 10.47
C CYS A 434 -14.73 13.24 9.02
N ASP A 435 -15.03 11.99 8.71
CA ASP A 435 -15.73 11.62 7.47
C ASP A 435 -17.22 11.50 7.79
N VAL A 436 -18.03 12.43 7.28
CA VAL A 436 -19.47 12.46 7.56
C VAL A 436 -20.25 11.41 6.76
N GLU A 437 -19.60 10.52 6.02
CA GLU A 437 -20.22 9.29 5.50
C GLU A 437 -20.16 8.12 6.49
N HIS A 438 -19.31 8.21 7.53
CA HIS A 438 -19.11 7.16 8.51
C HIS A 438 -19.75 7.49 9.86
N TRP A 439 -20.21 6.46 10.57
CA TRP A 439 -20.73 6.62 11.92
C TRP A 439 -19.57 6.69 12.91
N LEU A 440 -19.69 7.52 13.95
CA LEU A 440 -18.64 7.73 14.96
C LEU A 440 -18.08 6.45 15.60
N HIS A 441 -18.87 5.39 15.67
CA HIS A 441 -18.49 4.10 16.27
C HIS A 441 -18.49 2.93 15.28
N SER A 442 -18.69 3.18 13.98
CA SER A 442 -18.47 2.11 13.00
C SER A 442 -16.98 1.76 12.94
N PRO A 443 -16.62 0.50 12.65
CA PRO A 443 -15.31 0.19 12.09
C PRO A 443 -15.08 1.17 10.93
N GLY A 444 -14.09 2.05 11.09
CA GLY A 444 -14.10 3.32 10.38
C GLY A 444 -12.75 4.03 10.38
N PRO A 445 -12.53 4.96 9.44
CA PRO A 445 -11.48 5.96 9.60
C PRO A 445 -11.69 6.74 10.90
N ASP A 446 -10.66 6.77 11.74
CA ASP A 446 -10.69 7.50 13.01
C ASP A 446 -10.93 9.00 12.76
N CYS A 447 -11.84 9.61 13.53
CA CYS A 447 -11.90 11.07 13.62
C CYS A 447 -10.88 11.59 14.66
N GLY A 448 -10.38 12.81 14.48
CA GLY A 448 -9.35 13.36 15.35
C GLY A 448 -8.61 14.55 14.73
N PRO A 449 -7.47 14.97 15.28
CA PRO A 449 -6.72 16.13 14.76
C PRO A 449 -6.02 15.87 13.42
N MET A 450 -5.91 14.61 13.01
CA MET A 450 -5.29 14.23 11.73
C MET A 450 -6.34 14.06 10.65
N LEU A 451 -5.93 14.24 9.39
CA LEU A 451 -6.80 13.91 8.29
C LEU A 451 -7.10 12.39 8.31
N PRO A 452 -8.36 11.97 8.25
CA PRO A 452 -8.72 10.55 8.26
C PRO A 452 -8.19 9.83 7.02
N CYS A 453 -8.19 8.49 7.07
CA CYS A 453 -7.89 7.68 5.89
C CYS A 453 -8.86 8.03 4.76
N LEU A 454 -8.34 8.41 3.61
CA LEU A 454 -9.17 8.71 2.44
C LEU A 454 -9.81 7.43 1.90
N LEU A 455 -11.14 7.44 1.82
CA LEU A 455 -11.95 6.39 1.19
C LEU A 455 -12.48 6.88 -0.16
N THR A 456 -12.95 5.95 -0.98
CA THR A 456 -13.40 6.21 -2.37
C THR A 456 -14.68 7.04 -2.49
N HIS A 457 -15.37 7.31 -1.37
CA HIS A 457 -16.67 8.00 -1.34
C HIS A 457 -16.83 8.97 -0.16
N GLY A 458 -15.77 9.25 0.59
CA GLY A 458 -15.86 10.02 1.84
C GLY A 458 -16.10 11.52 1.66
N THR A 459 -16.85 12.13 2.56
CA THR A 459 -17.05 13.59 2.67
C THR A 459 -16.37 14.05 3.95
N ILE A 460 -15.18 14.64 3.83
CA ILE A 460 -14.33 14.96 4.98
C ILE A 460 -14.53 16.43 5.37
N LEU A 461 -14.70 16.65 6.67
CA LEU A 461 -15.00 17.95 7.27
C LEU A 461 -14.03 18.23 8.42
N GLU A 462 -13.41 19.41 8.44
CA GLU A 462 -12.81 19.99 9.63
C GLU A 462 -13.91 20.68 10.46
N LEU A 463 -14.36 20.03 11.54
CA LEU A 463 -15.48 20.50 12.36
C LEU A 463 -15.21 21.81 13.09
N SER A 464 -13.95 22.16 13.30
CA SER A 464 -13.57 23.38 14.03
C SER A 464 -13.72 24.64 13.22
N ARG A 465 -13.54 24.53 11.90
CA ARG A 465 -13.72 25.63 10.95
C ARG A 465 -14.97 25.46 10.10
N TYR A 466 -15.66 24.32 10.22
CA TYR A 466 -16.78 23.94 9.36
C TYR A 466 -16.39 23.92 7.87
N ARG A 467 -15.14 23.53 7.58
CA ARG A 467 -14.55 23.57 6.25
C ARG A 467 -14.42 22.18 5.64
N PHE A 468 -14.90 22.04 4.40
CA PHE A 468 -14.78 20.80 3.63
C PHE A 468 -13.37 20.63 3.08
N VAL A 469 -12.94 19.38 2.95
CA VAL A 469 -11.66 19.03 2.33
C VAL A 469 -11.83 18.91 0.82
N MET A 470 -11.12 19.75 0.09
CA MET A 470 -11.20 19.88 -1.36
C MET A 470 -10.44 18.77 -2.10
N PRO A 471 -10.74 18.53 -3.39
CA PRO A 471 -10.05 17.54 -4.22
C PRO A 471 -8.52 17.63 -4.22
N SER A 472 -7.95 18.82 -4.38
CA SER A 472 -6.51 19.09 -4.36
C SER A 472 -5.88 18.74 -3.00
N GLU A 473 -6.54 19.15 -1.91
CA GLU A 473 -6.11 18.95 -0.53
C GLU A 473 -6.05 17.47 -0.14
N ARG A 474 -6.91 16.64 -0.73
CA ARG A 474 -6.84 15.17 -0.59
C ARG A 474 -5.53 14.63 -1.15
N PHE A 475 -5.14 15.05 -2.35
CA PHE A 475 -3.89 14.62 -2.95
C PHE A 475 -2.68 15.21 -2.23
N LEU A 476 -2.75 16.47 -1.82
CA LEU A 476 -1.73 17.07 -0.95
C LEU A 476 -1.54 16.26 0.33
N SER A 477 -2.62 15.78 0.96
CA SER A 477 -2.52 14.95 2.17
C SER A 477 -1.91 13.56 1.93
N LEU A 478 -1.88 13.09 0.69
CA LEU A 478 -1.19 11.88 0.27
C LEU A 478 0.26 12.15 -0.16
N GLY A 479 0.69 13.41 -0.18
CA GLY A 479 2.03 13.87 -0.54
C GLY A 479 2.21 14.32 -1.98
N PHE A 480 1.15 14.34 -2.79
CA PHE A 480 1.23 14.87 -4.15
C PHE A 480 1.26 16.40 -4.11
N HIS A 481 2.25 17.00 -4.76
CA HIS A 481 2.38 18.45 -4.94
C HIS A 481 1.37 18.95 -5.99
N SER A 482 0.09 18.90 -5.60
CA SER A 482 -1.08 19.08 -6.47
C SER A 482 -1.62 20.51 -6.50
N ILE A 483 -1.11 21.40 -5.64
CA ILE A 483 -1.50 22.82 -5.59
C ILE A 483 -0.36 23.66 -6.17
N ALA A 484 -0.69 24.47 -7.17
CA ALA A 484 0.27 25.34 -7.84
C ALA A 484 0.92 26.32 -6.85
N GLY A 485 2.22 26.57 -7.03
CA GLY A 485 3.00 27.49 -6.20
C GLY A 485 3.42 26.96 -4.82
N LEU A 486 2.99 25.74 -4.41
CA LEU A 486 3.52 25.12 -3.18
C LEU A 486 4.97 24.65 -3.34
N SER A 487 5.29 24.04 -4.48
CA SER A 487 6.64 23.63 -4.84
C SER A 487 6.72 23.44 -6.35
N ASP A 488 7.36 24.38 -7.04
CA ASP A 488 7.59 24.26 -8.48
C ASP A 488 8.55 23.09 -8.80
N THR A 489 9.47 22.79 -7.88
CA THR A 489 10.41 21.69 -8.00
C THR A 489 9.69 20.34 -8.06
N TYR A 490 8.76 20.09 -7.16
CA TYR A 490 8.12 18.77 -7.04
C TYR A 490 6.71 18.70 -7.62
N ALA A 491 6.27 19.73 -8.34
CA ALA A 491 4.94 19.79 -8.96
C ALA A 491 4.54 18.46 -9.60
N TRP A 492 3.35 17.97 -9.25
CA TRP A 492 2.86 16.68 -9.74
C TRP A 492 2.40 16.82 -11.21
N PRO A 493 3.03 16.13 -12.17
CA PRO A 493 2.76 16.37 -13.60
C PRO A 493 1.33 16.05 -14.05
N LEU A 494 0.57 15.28 -13.27
CA LEU A 494 -0.80 14.86 -13.60
C LEU A 494 -1.87 15.67 -12.85
N ALA A 495 -1.47 16.66 -12.04
CA ALA A 495 -2.39 17.40 -11.17
C ALA A 495 -3.56 18.01 -11.95
N ASP A 496 -3.28 18.76 -13.03
CA ASP A 496 -4.30 19.42 -13.84
C ASP A 496 -5.30 18.42 -14.43
N PHE A 497 -4.81 17.30 -15.01
CA PHE A 497 -5.66 16.29 -15.61
C PHE A 497 -6.55 15.61 -14.58
N VAL A 498 -5.98 15.22 -13.43
CA VAL A 498 -6.72 14.53 -12.38
C VAL A 498 -7.74 15.46 -11.73
N LEU A 499 -7.36 16.68 -11.37
CA LEU A 499 -8.22 17.64 -10.68
C LEU A 499 -9.32 18.22 -11.58
N ALA A 500 -9.15 18.20 -12.90
CA ALA A 500 -10.20 18.58 -13.86
C ALA A 500 -11.34 17.55 -13.97
N GLN A 501 -11.18 16.35 -13.40
CA GLN A 501 -12.23 15.32 -13.42
C GLN A 501 -13.36 15.64 -12.43
N SER A 502 -14.45 14.89 -12.52
CA SER A 502 -15.55 15.05 -11.58
C SER A 502 -15.10 14.81 -10.14
N GLU A 503 -15.68 15.54 -9.18
CA GLU A 503 -15.36 15.40 -7.75
C GLU A 503 -15.49 13.94 -7.26
N ARG A 504 -16.50 13.21 -7.76
CA ARG A 504 -16.68 11.79 -7.46
C ARG A 504 -15.48 10.96 -7.92
N THR A 505 -14.98 11.23 -9.12
CA THR A 505 -13.84 10.52 -9.70
C THR A 505 -12.56 10.82 -8.91
N VAL A 506 -12.32 12.09 -8.58
CA VAL A 506 -11.16 12.49 -7.76
C VAL A 506 -11.20 11.83 -6.38
N LYS A 507 -12.36 11.83 -5.71
CA LYS A 507 -12.55 11.13 -4.43
C LYS A 507 -12.23 9.64 -4.56
N HIS A 508 -12.68 9.01 -5.65
CA HIS A 508 -12.43 7.61 -5.93
C HIS A 508 -10.92 7.33 -6.08
N GLN A 509 -10.23 8.10 -6.91
CA GLN A 509 -8.79 7.99 -7.16
C GLN A 509 -7.96 8.24 -5.90
N ALA A 510 -8.26 9.29 -5.13
CA ALA A 510 -7.57 9.56 -3.87
C ALA A 510 -7.79 8.45 -2.83
N GLY A 511 -8.98 7.85 -2.80
CA GLY A 511 -9.28 6.68 -1.96
C GLY A 511 -8.45 5.45 -2.31
N ASN A 512 -8.21 5.23 -3.60
CA ASN A 512 -7.41 4.10 -4.13
C ASN A 512 -5.91 4.38 -4.20
N SER A 513 -5.46 5.62 -3.96
CA SER A 513 -4.05 5.99 -4.04
C SER A 513 -3.25 5.59 -2.79
N GLN A 514 -1.93 5.53 -2.92
CA GLN A 514 -1.00 5.32 -1.82
C GLN A 514 -0.55 6.66 -1.22
N SER A 515 0.04 6.60 -0.03
CA SER A 515 0.68 7.76 0.59
C SER A 515 2.13 7.85 0.12
N LEU A 516 2.45 8.86 -0.69
CA LEU A 516 3.79 9.06 -1.25
C LEU A 516 4.90 9.12 -0.20
N PRO A 517 4.75 9.83 0.94
CA PRO A 517 5.78 9.85 1.98
C PRO A 517 6.07 8.46 2.54
N ALA A 518 5.03 7.65 2.76
CA ALA A 518 5.16 6.30 3.31
C ALA A 518 5.83 5.33 2.33
N ILE A 519 5.35 5.29 1.08
CA ILE A 519 5.92 4.38 0.07
C ILE A 519 7.32 4.82 -0.36
N LEU A 520 7.60 6.13 -0.44
CA LEU A 520 8.94 6.63 -0.74
C LEU A 520 9.94 6.25 0.36
N ALA A 521 9.58 6.46 1.63
CA ALA A 521 10.42 6.05 2.76
C ALA A 521 10.70 4.54 2.73
N TRP A 522 9.69 3.72 2.44
CA TRP A 522 9.84 2.28 2.32
C TRP A 522 10.74 1.88 1.13
N HIS A 523 10.49 2.44 -0.05
CA HIS A 523 11.28 2.16 -1.25
C HIS A 523 12.75 2.49 -1.02
N CYS A 524 13.04 3.68 -0.48
CA CYS A 524 14.41 4.10 -0.21
C CYS A 524 15.06 3.23 0.88
N TYR A 525 14.33 2.87 1.93
CA TYR A 525 14.84 1.97 2.98
C TYR A 525 15.24 0.61 2.41
N VAL A 526 14.41 0.03 1.55
CA VAL A 526 14.71 -1.27 0.92
C VAL A 526 15.91 -1.15 -0.02
N LEU A 527 15.95 -0.14 -0.89
CA LEU A 527 17.07 0.09 -1.81
C LEU A 527 18.41 0.29 -1.05
N CYS A 528 18.40 1.02 0.07
CA CYS A 528 19.58 1.24 0.91
C CYS A 528 20.06 0.00 1.70
N ASN A 529 19.24 -1.04 1.81
CA ASN A 529 19.55 -2.30 2.49
C ASN A 529 19.62 -3.49 1.51
N THR A 530 19.80 -3.19 0.23
CA THR A 530 19.88 -4.18 -0.84
C THR A 530 21.17 -4.01 -1.62
N ILE A 531 21.78 -5.12 -2.01
CA ILE A 531 22.90 -5.15 -2.97
C ILE A 531 22.58 -6.13 -4.10
N ARG A 532 23.19 -5.90 -5.27
CA ARG A 532 23.16 -6.89 -6.35
C ARG A 532 24.04 -8.08 -5.96
N ARG A 533 23.58 -9.29 -6.24
CA ARG A 533 24.43 -10.48 -6.14
C ARG A 533 25.47 -10.41 -7.25
N GLU A 534 26.73 -10.60 -6.90
CA GLU A 534 27.77 -10.78 -7.90
C GLU A 534 27.44 -12.06 -8.68
N LYS A 535 27.28 -11.95 -10.00
CA LYS A 535 27.24 -13.14 -10.86
C LYS A 535 28.62 -13.75 -10.73
N GLY A 536 28.74 -14.76 -9.87
CA GLY A 536 29.98 -15.52 -9.74
C GLY A 536 30.35 -15.92 -11.15
N SER A 537 31.48 -15.39 -11.64
CA SER A 537 32.09 -15.95 -12.83
C SER A 537 32.47 -17.36 -12.40
N ILE A 538 31.56 -18.32 -12.63
CA ILE A 538 31.97 -19.70 -12.80
C ILE A 538 32.81 -19.60 -14.06
N SER A 539 34.09 -19.25 -13.88
CA SER A 539 35.13 -19.60 -14.81
C SER A 539 34.86 -21.07 -15.04
N GLN A 540 34.35 -21.38 -16.23
CA GLN A 540 34.37 -22.74 -16.72
C GLN A 540 35.82 -23.14 -16.54
N ILE A 541 36.11 -23.87 -15.47
CA ILE A 541 37.39 -24.51 -15.27
C ILE A 541 37.43 -25.45 -16.47
N GLY A 542 38.14 -24.99 -17.51
CA GLY A 542 38.20 -25.65 -18.78
C GLY A 542 38.54 -27.10 -18.49
N SER A 543 37.68 -28.01 -18.91
CA SER A 543 37.96 -29.43 -18.94
C SER A 543 38.97 -29.76 -20.06
N ALA A 544 39.99 -28.91 -20.23
CA ALA A 544 41.19 -29.24 -20.97
C ALA A 544 42.07 -30.03 -20.00
N ASP A 545 42.58 -31.17 -20.45
CA ASP A 545 43.42 -32.13 -19.70
C ASP A 545 42.64 -33.21 -18.91
N ARG A 546 41.57 -33.75 -19.53
CA ARG A 546 41.29 -35.19 -19.41
C ARG A 546 41.66 -35.88 -20.72
N GLU A 547 42.97 -35.97 -20.96
CA GLU A 547 43.52 -37.01 -21.82
C GLU A 547 43.42 -38.34 -21.06
N ASP A 548 42.67 -39.27 -21.64
CA ASP A 548 42.86 -40.72 -21.65
C ASP A 548 43.73 -41.33 -20.53
N GLU A 549 43.11 -41.73 -19.42
CA GLU A 549 43.56 -42.94 -18.71
C GLU A 549 42.32 -43.77 -18.31
N ASP A 550 42.15 -44.85 -19.07
CA ASP A 550 41.43 -46.05 -18.67
C ASP A 550 41.95 -46.53 -17.29
N ASP A 551 41.01 -46.98 -16.45
CA ASP A 551 41.05 -48.24 -15.68
C ASP A 551 40.56 -48.14 -14.22
N ALA A 552 39.75 -49.14 -13.87
CA ALA A 552 39.33 -49.61 -12.54
C ALA A 552 38.63 -48.66 -11.54
N GLY A 553 37.37 -49.02 -11.23
CA GLY A 553 36.45 -48.30 -10.35
C GLY A 553 36.86 -48.08 -8.89
N SER A 554 36.18 -47.12 -8.25
CA SER A 554 35.91 -47.10 -6.81
C SER A 554 34.95 -45.97 -6.44
N GLU A 555 34.15 -46.23 -5.41
CA GLU A 555 33.16 -45.36 -4.76
C GLU A 555 33.70 -43.98 -4.35
N VAL A 556 33.28 -42.89 -5.00
CA VAL A 556 33.23 -41.56 -4.33
C VAL A 556 32.13 -40.70 -4.96
N SER A 557 30.91 -40.80 -4.43
CA SER A 557 29.82 -39.87 -4.76
C SER A 557 29.07 -39.47 -3.49
N LEU A 558 29.66 -38.59 -2.67
CA LEU A 558 28.95 -37.93 -1.56
C LEU A 558 29.60 -36.66 -1.00
N ALA A 559 30.69 -36.14 -1.59
CA ALA A 559 31.46 -35.05 -0.97
C ALA A 559 31.22 -33.64 -1.56
N VAL A 560 30.40 -33.46 -2.59
CA VAL A 560 30.23 -32.14 -3.26
C VAL A 560 29.01 -31.35 -2.76
N ALA A 561 28.09 -31.97 -2.00
CA ALA A 561 26.83 -31.34 -1.59
C ALA A 561 26.87 -30.52 -0.27
N ARG A 562 28.05 -30.18 0.28
CA ARG A 562 28.16 -29.53 1.62
C ARG A 562 28.89 -28.18 1.67
N ARG A 563 29.06 -27.47 0.54
CA ARG A 563 29.87 -26.24 0.53
C ARG A 563 29.15 -24.95 0.13
N LEU A 564 27.83 -24.94 0.09
CA LEU A 564 27.03 -23.73 -0.24
C LEU A 564 25.98 -23.41 0.82
N GLU A 565 26.39 -23.40 2.09
CA GLU A 565 25.64 -22.73 3.16
C GLU A 565 26.58 -21.76 3.87
N PHE A 566 26.61 -20.51 3.39
CA PHE A 566 26.96 -19.30 4.15
C PHE A 566 26.25 -18.10 3.52
#